data_AF-A0A8J7N3U6-F1
#
_entry.id   AF-A0A8J7N3U6-F1
#
_cell.length_a   1.000
_cell.length_b   1.000
_cell.length_c   1.000
_cell.angle_alpha   90.00
_cell.angle_beta   90.00
_cell.angle_gamma   90.00
#
_symmetry.space_group_name_H-M   'P 1'
#
loop_
_entity.id
_entity.type
_entity.pdbx_description
1 polymer ?
#
loop_
_entity_poly.entity_id
_entity_poly.type
_entity_poly.pdbx_seq_one_letter_code
_entity_poly.pdbx_strand_id
1 'polypeptide(L)'
;MTTALTKIANGLTVASDRMEQVETVSVGVWVQVGTRHETAEINGVSHVLEHMAFKGTKRRSARAIAEEIEAVGGHLNAYTAREGTTYFAKVMKEDIGLALDIIADILQHSVFDPEELGREREVILQEIGQARDTPDDIVFDHFQETAYPGQPLGRPVLGTEQTVTALTREALVSHMAQHYRAGRMILAAAGKLDHDWLVERAKLLFAGLPRGEAAAPVLARYAGGEFRGDGDLEQVHLVLGFPGLPLGHPDQFAMAALSTVLGGGMSSRLFQEVREKRGLVYSIYSFHAGFADSGLFGVYAGTGEKSLGELTPIVFDQLAGVARAVAPEELARAKAQLRADVLMSLESTGARAEQIARQLTIYGRILSPAEVTAEIDKVDSAALARCAAVLMKGPLTVATLGPAKKLESYEKLSRRLSP
;
A
#
# COMPACT_ATOMS: atom_id res chain seq x y z
N MET A 1 -4.37 -18.86 15.04
CA MET A 1 -4.45 -18.99 13.57
C MET A 1 -4.18 -20.44 13.21
N THR A 2 -4.91 -20.98 12.24
CA THR A 2 -4.73 -22.36 11.76
C THR A 2 -4.33 -22.25 10.30
N THR A 3 -3.07 -21.88 10.10
CA THR A 3 -2.53 -21.54 8.78
C THR A 3 -1.94 -22.75 8.09
N ALA A 4 -2.14 -22.83 6.77
CA ALA A 4 -1.57 -23.86 5.92
C ALA A 4 -1.06 -23.23 4.61
N LEU A 5 -0.02 -23.84 4.04
CA LEU A 5 0.71 -23.32 2.89
C LEU A 5 1.10 -24.47 1.96
N THR A 6 0.73 -24.35 0.68
CA THR A 6 1.10 -25.30 -0.36
C THR A 6 1.54 -24.55 -1.61
N LYS A 7 2.69 -24.91 -2.17
CA LYS A 7 3.10 -24.45 -3.50
C LYS A 7 2.71 -25.49 -4.55
N ILE A 8 1.84 -25.12 -5.48
CA ILE A 8 1.39 -26.05 -6.53
C ILE A 8 2.35 -26.08 -7.72
N ALA A 9 2.24 -27.09 -8.57
CA ALA A 9 3.26 -27.44 -9.59
C ALA A 9 3.56 -26.34 -10.63
N ASN A 10 2.62 -25.42 -10.89
CA ASN A 10 2.85 -24.29 -11.80
C ASN A 10 3.62 -23.12 -11.14
N GLY A 11 3.84 -23.16 -9.83
CA GLY A 11 4.55 -22.13 -9.06
C GLY A 11 3.65 -21.24 -8.20
N LEU A 12 2.32 -21.31 -8.37
CA LEU A 12 1.36 -20.55 -7.55
C LEU A 12 1.46 -20.99 -6.09
N THR A 13 1.52 -20.00 -5.20
CA THR A 13 1.50 -20.24 -3.75
C THR A 13 0.06 -20.17 -3.25
N VAL A 14 -0.42 -21.22 -2.61
CA VAL A 14 -1.76 -21.31 -2.02
C VAL A 14 -1.63 -21.29 -0.51
N ALA A 15 -2.26 -20.33 0.15
CA ALA A 15 -2.23 -20.18 1.59
C ALA A 15 -3.63 -20.02 2.14
N SER A 16 -3.87 -20.58 3.32
CA SER A 16 -5.15 -20.37 3.99
C SER A 16 -5.04 -20.25 5.49
N ASP A 17 -6.08 -19.70 6.09
CA ASP A 17 -6.26 -19.68 7.53
C ASP A 17 -7.69 -20.02 7.93
N ARG A 18 -7.83 -21.20 8.52
CA ARG A 18 -9.13 -21.77 8.87
C ARG A 18 -9.69 -21.11 10.13
N MET A 19 -10.93 -20.65 10.03
CA MET A 19 -11.68 -19.95 11.08
C MET A 19 -13.02 -20.65 11.29
N GLU A 20 -13.14 -21.47 12.34
CA GLU A 20 -14.37 -22.25 12.62
C GLU A 20 -15.55 -21.41 13.07
N GLN A 21 -15.28 -20.24 13.65
CA GLN A 21 -16.26 -19.40 14.32
C GLN A 21 -17.06 -18.49 13.37
N VAL A 22 -16.68 -18.44 12.09
CA VAL A 22 -17.35 -17.60 11.07
C VAL A 22 -18.04 -18.48 10.04
N GLU A 23 -19.02 -17.94 9.30
CA GLU A 23 -19.65 -18.62 8.15
C GLU A 23 -19.22 -18.04 6.80
N THR A 24 -18.33 -17.05 6.82
CA THR A 24 -17.82 -16.38 5.60
C THR A 24 -16.40 -16.80 5.28
N VAL A 25 -16.01 -16.58 4.02
CA VAL A 25 -14.64 -16.70 3.54
C VAL A 25 -14.28 -15.46 2.74
N SER A 26 -13.11 -14.90 3.01
CA SER A 26 -12.43 -13.97 2.09
C SER A 26 -11.34 -14.73 1.34
N VAL A 27 -11.33 -14.62 0.02
CA VAL A 27 -10.39 -15.30 -0.87
C VAL A 27 -9.92 -14.34 -1.95
N GLY A 28 -8.64 -14.38 -2.30
CA GLY A 28 -8.11 -13.51 -3.33
C GLY A 28 -6.76 -13.94 -3.85
N VAL A 29 -6.36 -13.35 -4.98
CA VAL A 29 -5.04 -13.52 -5.58
C VAL A 29 -4.30 -12.19 -5.48
N TRP A 30 -3.19 -12.20 -4.75
CA TRP A 30 -2.23 -11.11 -4.68
C TRP A 30 -1.15 -11.35 -5.74
N VAL A 31 -1.11 -10.47 -6.74
CA VAL A 31 -0.12 -10.47 -7.79
C VAL A 31 0.98 -9.48 -7.42
N GLN A 32 2.24 -9.93 -7.35
CA GLN A 32 3.40 -9.07 -7.04
C GLN A 32 3.84 -8.26 -8.29
N VAL A 33 2.87 -7.53 -8.84
CA VAL A 33 2.96 -6.68 -10.03
C VAL A 33 2.08 -5.47 -9.76
N GLY A 34 2.59 -4.29 -10.05
CA GLY A 34 1.93 -3.01 -9.82
C GLY A 34 2.68 -1.93 -10.60
N THR A 35 2.43 -0.65 -10.32
CA THR A 35 2.95 0.43 -11.20
C THR A 35 4.48 0.52 -11.28
N ARG A 36 5.21 0.00 -10.29
CA ARG A 36 6.67 -0.15 -10.33
C ARG A 36 7.16 -1.04 -11.48
N HIS A 37 6.31 -1.92 -12.00
CA HIS A 37 6.62 -2.86 -13.07
C HIS A 37 6.30 -2.30 -14.47
N GLU A 38 5.88 -1.04 -14.55
CA GLU A 38 5.51 -0.38 -15.80
C GLU A 38 6.71 0.36 -16.41
N THR A 39 6.70 0.51 -17.74
CA THR A 39 7.54 1.51 -18.39
C THR A 39 6.88 2.90 -18.29
N ALA A 40 7.59 3.95 -18.65
CA ALA A 40 7.02 5.31 -18.58
C ALA A 40 5.87 5.48 -19.58
N GLU A 41 5.96 4.82 -20.74
CA GLU A 41 5.03 4.93 -21.86
C GLU A 41 3.68 4.27 -21.57
N ILE A 42 3.65 3.27 -20.68
CA ILE A 42 2.44 2.52 -20.31
C ILE A 42 2.02 2.77 -18.86
N ASN A 43 2.53 3.83 -18.22
CA ASN A 43 2.21 4.10 -16.83
C ASN A 43 0.68 4.25 -16.63
N GLY A 44 0.15 3.53 -15.63
CA GLY A 44 -1.28 3.38 -15.37
C GLY A 44 -1.88 2.09 -15.91
N VAL A 45 -1.13 1.27 -16.68
CA VAL A 45 -1.66 0.01 -17.22
C VAL A 45 -2.14 -0.97 -16.15
N SER A 46 -1.49 -1.02 -14.98
CA SER A 46 -1.90 -1.89 -13.87
C SER A 46 -3.27 -1.46 -13.32
N HIS A 47 -3.48 -0.14 -13.19
CA HIS A 47 -4.76 0.43 -12.76
C HIS A 47 -5.86 0.23 -13.82
N VAL A 48 -5.54 0.42 -15.11
CA VAL A 48 -6.50 0.12 -16.18
C VAL A 48 -6.84 -1.39 -16.20
N LEU A 49 -5.88 -2.28 -15.95
CA LEU A 49 -6.13 -3.73 -15.85
C LEU A 49 -7.08 -4.07 -14.70
N GLU A 50 -6.98 -3.35 -13.58
CA GLU A 50 -7.92 -3.47 -12.46
C GLU A 50 -9.35 -3.10 -12.88
N HIS A 51 -9.55 -1.94 -13.50
CA HIS A 51 -10.87 -1.53 -14.02
C HIS A 51 -11.45 -2.55 -15.00
N MET A 52 -10.60 -3.04 -15.91
CA MET A 52 -11.00 -3.98 -16.94
C MET A 52 -11.23 -5.40 -16.42
N ALA A 53 -10.77 -5.73 -15.20
CA ALA A 53 -10.87 -7.06 -14.62
C ALA A 53 -12.32 -7.54 -14.51
N PHE A 54 -13.26 -6.62 -14.29
CA PHE A 54 -14.68 -6.93 -14.13
C PHE A 54 -15.51 -6.65 -15.39
N LYS A 55 -14.87 -6.32 -16.52
CA LYS A 55 -15.55 -5.92 -17.77
C LYS A 55 -15.77 -7.08 -18.75
N GLY A 56 -15.56 -8.30 -18.28
CA GLY A 56 -15.93 -9.51 -18.99
C GLY A 56 -14.75 -10.40 -19.39
N THR A 57 -15.06 -11.68 -19.43
CA THR A 57 -14.18 -12.76 -19.84
C THR A 57 -14.77 -13.46 -21.07
N LYS A 58 -14.06 -14.46 -21.59
CA LYS A 58 -14.60 -15.33 -22.65
C LYS A 58 -15.85 -16.12 -22.22
N ARG A 59 -16.05 -16.30 -20.91
CA ARG A 59 -17.16 -17.10 -20.34
C ARG A 59 -18.28 -16.24 -19.79
N ARG A 60 -17.98 -15.01 -19.35
CA ARG A 60 -18.92 -14.13 -18.63
C ARG A 60 -18.88 -12.71 -19.17
N SER A 61 -20.05 -12.12 -19.36
CA SER A 61 -20.15 -10.66 -19.54
C SER A 61 -19.90 -9.94 -18.21
N ALA A 62 -19.60 -8.64 -18.27
CA ALA A 62 -19.48 -7.80 -17.08
C ALA A 62 -20.71 -7.92 -16.16
N ARG A 63 -21.91 -7.89 -16.76
CA ARG A 63 -23.19 -8.08 -16.07
C ARG A 63 -23.29 -9.45 -15.39
N ALA A 64 -22.89 -10.53 -16.06
CA ALA A 64 -22.94 -11.87 -15.49
C ALA A 64 -21.98 -12.03 -14.30
N ILE A 65 -20.79 -11.41 -14.36
CA ILE A 65 -19.85 -11.40 -13.21
C ILE A 65 -20.52 -10.77 -11.98
N ALA A 66 -21.17 -9.61 -12.15
CA ALA A 66 -21.87 -8.92 -11.07
C ALA A 66 -23.09 -9.71 -10.57
N GLU A 67 -23.97 -10.18 -11.46
CA GLU A 67 -25.17 -10.93 -11.08
C GLU A 67 -24.82 -12.26 -10.40
N GLU A 68 -23.80 -13.00 -10.85
CA GLU A 68 -23.38 -14.25 -10.22
C GLU A 68 -22.89 -14.04 -8.78
N ILE A 69 -22.06 -13.01 -8.54
CA ILE A 69 -21.53 -12.77 -7.19
C ILE A 69 -22.58 -12.18 -6.25
N GLU A 70 -23.44 -11.27 -6.74
CA GLU A 70 -24.50 -10.65 -5.94
C GLU A 70 -25.63 -11.64 -5.62
N ALA A 71 -25.91 -12.60 -6.50
CA ALA A 71 -26.91 -13.64 -6.27
C ALA A 71 -26.62 -14.51 -5.04
N VAL A 72 -25.34 -14.61 -4.64
CA VAL A 72 -24.91 -15.32 -3.42
C VAL A 72 -24.62 -14.37 -2.25
N GLY A 73 -24.97 -13.09 -2.38
CA GLY A 73 -24.68 -12.04 -1.39
C GLY A 73 -23.18 -11.75 -1.25
N GLY A 74 -22.39 -12.13 -2.24
CA GLY A 74 -20.95 -11.94 -2.27
C GLY A 74 -20.55 -10.52 -2.66
N HIS A 75 -19.32 -10.18 -2.32
CA HIS A 75 -18.68 -8.94 -2.75
C HIS A 75 -17.36 -9.28 -3.43
N LEU A 76 -17.13 -8.76 -4.62
CA LEU A 76 -15.92 -8.91 -5.43
C LEU A 76 -15.31 -7.53 -5.63
N ASN A 77 -14.00 -7.41 -5.48
CA ASN A 77 -13.30 -6.15 -5.69
C ASN A 77 -11.83 -6.40 -6.04
N ALA A 78 -11.13 -5.34 -6.44
CA ALA A 78 -9.71 -5.32 -6.68
C ALA A 78 -9.11 -4.01 -6.18
N TYR A 79 -7.78 -3.98 -6.07
CA TYR A 79 -7.02 -2.74 -5.88
C TYR A 79 -5.63 -2.89 -6.46
N THR A 80 -5.06 -1.79 -6.93
CA THR A 80 -3.69 -1.69 -7.43
C THR A 80 -2.86 -0.76 -6.55
N ALA A 81 -1.63 -1.17 -6.30
CA ALA A 81 -0.62 -0.41 -5.62
C ALA A 81 0.68 -0.38 -6.45
N ARG A 82 1.72 0.24 -5.90
CA ARG A 82 3.02 0.37 -6.57
C ARG A 82 3.70 -0.97 -6.81
N GLU A 83 3.53 -1.95 -5.92
CA GLU A 83 4.23 -3.24 -5.99
C GLU A 83 3.30 -4.45 -6.08
N GLY A 84 1.99 -4.25 -6.09
CA GLY A 84 1.04 -5.35 -6.15
C GLY A 84 -0.33 -4.94 -6.64
N THR A 85 -1.05 -5.91 -7.20
CA THR A 85 -2.46 -5.82 -7.59
C THR A 85 -3.18 -7.01 -6.99
N THR A 86 -4.32 -6.76 -6.39
CA THR A 86 -5.10 -7.76 -5.65
C THR A 86 -6.48 -7.91 -6.28
N TYR A 87 -6.92 -9.15 -6.48
CA TYR A 87 -8.29 -9.47 -6.90
C TYR A 87 -8.90 -10.39 -5.85
N PHE A 88 -9.97 -9.98 -5.19
CA PHE A 88 -10.48 -10.69 -4.03
C PHE A 88 -12.01 -10.63 -3.95
N ALA A 89 -12.56 -11.64 -3.29
CA ALA A 89 -13.97 -11.75 -2.99
C ALA A 89 -14.21 -12.14 -1.54
N LYS A 90 -15.35 -11.73 -1.01
CA LYS A 90 -15.89 -12.17 0.27
C LYS A 90 -17.27 -12.76 0.04
N VAL A 91 -17.45 -14.01 0.47
CA VAL A 91 -18.65 -14.82 0.23
C VAL A 91 -18.98 -15.69 1.44
N MET A 92 -20.14 -16.35 1.43
CA MET A 92 -20.42 -17.46 2.34
C MET A 92 -19.54 -18.66 2.00
N LYS A 93 -19.27 -19.53 2.99
CA LYS A 93 -18.38 -20.69 2.81
C LYS A 93 -18.83 -21.64 1.70
N GLU A 94 -20.13 -21.73 1.43
CA GLU A 94 -20.71 -22.58 0.38
C GLU A 94 -20.33 -22.07 -1.02
N ASP A 95 -20.11 -20.76 -1.17
CA ASP A 95 -19.96 -20.08 -2.46
C ASP A 95 -18.50 -19.74 -2.80
N ILE A 96 -17.53 -20.14 -1.95
CA ILE A 96 -16.10 -19.96 -2.21
C ILE A 96 -15.66 -20.57 -3.56
N GLY A 97 -16.33 -21.64 -4.02
CA GLY A 97 -16.09 -22.23 -5.33
C GLY A 97 -16.43 -21.28 -6.49
N LEU A 98 -17.51 -20.52 -6.37
CA LEU A 98 -17.92 -19.52 -7.35
C LEU A 98 -16.92 -18.35 -7.38
N ALA A 99 -16.57 -17.83 -6.21
CA ALA A 99 -15.58 -16.75 -6.07
C ALA A 99 -14.23 -17.12 -6.72
N LEU A 100 -13.74 -18.33 -6.47
CA LEU A 100 -12.50 -18.84 -7.07
C LEU A 100 -12.60 -18.97 -8.59
N ASP A 101 -13.71 -19.49 -9.12
CA ASP A 101 -13.91 -19.62 -10.57
C ASP A 101 -13.96 -18.25 -11.26
N ILE A 102 -14.63 -17.26 -10.66
CA ILE A 102 -14.68 -15.89 -11.18
C ILE A 102 -13.27 -15.27 -11.19
N ILE A 103 -12.54 -15.32 -10.07
CA ILE A 103 -11.18 -14.75 -9.99
C ILE A 103 -10.23 -15.43 -10.99
N ALA A 104 -10.30 -16.77 -11.11
CA ALA A 104 -9.49 -17.51 -12.06
C ALA A 104 -9.80 -17.17 -13.52
N ASP A 105 -11.08 -16.99 -13.84
CA ASP A 105 -11.57 -16.59 -15.17
C ASP A 105 -11.11 -15.17 -15.53
N ILE A 106 -11.20 -14.22 -14.59
CA ILE A 106 -10.73 -12.84 -14.75
C ILE A 106 -9.22 -12.81 -15.04
N LEU A 107 -8.42 -13.55 -14.27
CA LEU A 107 -6.96 -13.52 -14.40
C LEU A 107 -6.42 -14.19 -15.67
N GLN A 108 -7.18 -15.10 -16.29
CA GLN A 108 -6.70 -15.92 -17.41
C GLN A 108 -7.46 -15.68 -18.73
N HIS A 109 -8.68 -15.17 -18.66
CA HIS A 109 -9.61 -15.17 -19.80
C HIS A 109 -10.34 -13.85 -20.02
N SER A 110 -9.89 -12.76 -19.40
CA SER A 110 -10.35 -11.39 -19.69
C SER A 110 -10.21 -11.06 -21.18
N VAL A 111 -11.28 -10.50 -21.78
CA VAL A 111 -11.33 -10.20 -23.22
C VAL A 111 -10.72 -8.84 -23.55
N PHE A 112 -10.75 -7.91 -22.59
CA PHE A 112 -10.38 -6.50 -22.76
C PHE A 112 -11.10 -5.91 -23.98
N ASP A 113 -12.43 -5.90 -23.92
CA ASP A 113 -13.26 -5.38 -25.00
C ASP A 113 -12.90 -3.90 -25.30
N PRO A 114 -12.64 -3.51 -26.57
CA PRO A 114 -12.25 -2.15 -26.91
C PRO A 114 -13.30 -1.08 -26.58
N GLU A 115 -14.59 -1.41 -26.62
CA GLU A 115 -15.66 -0.47 -26.26
C GLU A 115 -15.69 -0.26 -24.75
N GLU A 116 -15.60 -1.35 -23.97
CA GLU A 116 -15.50 -1.24 -22.50
C GLU A 116 -14.23 -0.51 -22.08
N LEU A 117 -13.09 -0.75 -22.73
CA LEU A 117 -11.85 0.00 -22.50
C LEU A 117 -12.03 1.49 -22.82
N GLY A 118 -12.82 1.82 -23.85
CA GLY A 118 -13.22 3.19 -24.17
C GLY A 118 -13.96 3.86 -23.01
N ARG A 119 -14.97 3.18 -22.45
CA ARG A 119 -15.78 3.69 -21.34
C ARG A 119 -14.98 3.80 -20.04
N GLU A 120 -14.24 2.76 -19.68
CA GLU A 120 -13.43 2.77 -18.45
C GLU A 120 -12.32 3.81 -18.50
N ARG A 121 -11.77 4.10 -19.69
CA ARG A 121 -10.84 5.22 -19.84
C ARG A 121 -11.45 6.55 -19.43
N GLU A 122 -12.70 6.83 -19.79
CA GLU A 122 -13.37 8.07 -19.36
C GLU A 122 -13.56 8.13 -17.85
N VAL A 123 -13.91 7.00 -17.22
CA VAL A 123 -14.02 6.88 -15.75
C VAL A 123 -12.67 7.16 -15.08
N ILE A 124 -11.60 6.53 -15.56
CA ILE A 124 -10.25 6.71 -14.99
C ILE A 124 -9.76 8.16 -15.17
N LEU A 125 -10.08 8.82 -16.29
CA LEU A 125 -9.76 10.24 -16.47
C LEU A 125 -10.50 11.12 -15.46
N GLN A 126 -11.75 10.78 -15.10
CA GLN A 126 -12.48 11.47 -14.03
C GLN A 126 -11.85 11.21 -12.66
N GLU A 127 -11.39 9.99 -12.38
CA GLU A 127 -10.68 9.68 -11.12
C GLU A 127 -9.35 10.42 -11.01
N ILE A 128 -8.58 10.54 -12.09
CA ILE A 128 -7.37 11.38 -12.13
C ILE A 128 -7.73 12.83 -11.83
N GLY A 129 -8.82 13.34 -12.41
CA GLY A 129 -9.34 14.68 -12.10
C GLY A 129 -9.71 14.83 -10.61
N GLN A 130 -10.47 13.86 -10.08
CA GLN A 130 -10.91 13.86 -8.68
C GLN A 130 -9.73 13.80 -7.71
N ALA A 131 -8.70 13.00 -8.00
CA ALA A 131 -7.49 12.94 -7.21
C ALA A 131 -6.79 14.32 -7.18
N ARG A 132 -6.67 14.99 -8.34
CA ARG A 132 -6.11 16.35 -8.41
C ARG A 132 -6.94 17.40 -7.66
N ASP A 133 -8.25 17.22 -7.62
CA ASP A 133 -9.18 18.07 -6.86
C ASP A 133 -9.21 17.73 -5.36
N THR A 134 -8.43 16.75 -4.91
CA THR A 134 -8.30 16.32 -3.51
C THR A 134 -6.88 16.59 -2.99
N PRO A 135 -6.60 17.81 -2.48
CA PRO A 135 -5.24 18.25 -2.15
C PRO A 135 -4.52 17.40 -1.09
N ASP A 136 -5.26 16.86 -0.12
CA ASP A 136 -4.75 15.98 0.92
C ASP A 136 -4.44 14.56 0.43
N ASP A 137 -4.78 14.23 -0.81
CA ASP A 137 -4.41 12.98 -1.49
C ASP A 137 -3.29 13.23 -2.52
N ILE A 138 -3.49 14.14 -3.47
CA ILE A 138 -2.53 14.40 -4.57
C ILE A 138 -1.16 14.89 -4.09
N VAL A 139 -1.07 15.51 -2.90
CA VAL A 139 0.23 15.88 -2.30
C VAL A 139 1.13 14.66 -2.09
N PHE A 140 0.56 13.47 -1.82
CA PHE A 140 1.32 12.24 -1.61
C PHE A 140 1.89 11.67 -2.90
N ASP A 141 1.22 11.87 -4.04
CA ASP A 141 1.76 11.50 -5.34
C ASP A 141 2.91 12.43 -5.75
N HIS A 142 2.78 13.75 -5.53
CA HIS A 142 3.89 14.68 -5.71
C HIS A 142 5.06 14.37 -4.77
N PHE A 143 4.77 14.04 -3.51
CA PHE A 143 5.76 13.58 -2.55
C PHE A 143 6.49 12.33 -3.03
N GLN A 144 5.77 11.32 -3.52
CA GLN A 144 6.36 10.08 -4.02
C GLN A 144 7.24 10.34 -5.25
N GLU A 145 6.76 11.12 -6.22
CA GLU A 145 7.51 11.47 -7.43
C GLU A 145 8.79 12.23 -7.08
N THR A 146 8.70 13.17 -6.14
CA THR A 146 9.84 13.93 -5.64
C THR A 146 10.83 13.04 -4.89
N ALA A 147 10.36 12.07 -4.11
CA ALA A 147 11.23 11.12 -3.41
C ALA A 147 11.98 10.17 -4.36
N TYR A 148 11.37 9.80 -5.49
CA TYR A 148 11.90 8.85 -6.47
C TYR A 148 11.86 9.41 -7.90
N PRO A 149 12.60 10.51 -8.18
CA PRO A 149 12.48 11.23 -9.43
C PRO A 149 12.90 10.36 -10.62
N GLY A 150 12.07 10.33 -11.66
CA GLY A 150 12.31 9.57 -12.90
C GLY A 150 12.30 8.04 -12.76
N GLN A 151 11.91 7.50 -11.60
CA GLN A 151 11.92 6.05 -11.33
C GLN A 151 10.50 5.46 -11.39
N PRO A 152 10.35 4.17 -11.73
CA PRO A 152 9.03 3.51 -11.70
C PRO A 152 8.31 3.61 -10.35
N LEU A 153 9.06 3.55 -9.23
CA LEU A 153 8.49 3.67 -7.89
C LEU A 153 7.94 5.08 -7.59
N GLY A 154 8.40 6.10 -8.32
CA GLY A 154 7.95 7.49 -8.19
C GLY A 154 6.65 7.82 -8.93
N ARG A 155 6.24 6.98 -9.88
CA ARG A 155 5.13 7.28 -10.78
C ARG A 155 3.77 7.16 -10.08
N PRO A 156 2.76 7.94 -10.52
CA PRO A 156 1.40 7.84 -9.99
C PRO A 156 0.81 6.46 -10.30
N VAL A 157 -0.04 5.97 -9.38
CA VAL A 157 -0.70 4.67 -9.54
C VAL A 157 -1.73 4.72 -10.68
N LEU A 158 -2.47 5.83 -10.77
CA LEU A 158 -3.51 6.04 -11.79
C LEU A 158 -2.94 6.23 -13.21
N GLY A 159 -1.64 6.52 -13.34
CA GLY A 159 -1.04 7.01 -14.57
C GLY A 159 -1.23 8.51 -14.76
N THR A 160 -0.96 9.00 -15.97
CA THR A 160 -1.27 10.39 -16.37
C THR A 160 -2.39 10.39 -17.41
N GLU A 161 -3.05 11.53 -17.59
CA GLU A 161 -4.03 11.69 -18.67
C GLU A 161 -3.46 11.30 -20.04
N GLN A 162 -2.19 11.63 -20.31
CA GLN A 162 -1.56 11.32 -21.58
C GLN A 162 -1.37 9.80 -21.75
N THR A 163 -0.83 9.12 -20.74
CA THR A 163 -0.57 7.68 -20.83
C THR A 163 -1.88 6.89 -20.86
N VAL A 164 -2.84 7.22 -20.00
CA VAL A 164 -4.16 6.57 -19.95
C VAL A 164 -4.93 6.75 -21.26
N THR A 165 -4.84 7.93 -21.87
CA THR A 165 -5.45 8.17 -23.18
C THR A 165 -4.82 7.32 -24.27
N ALA A 166 -3.50 7.13 -24.22
CA ALA A 166 -2.74 6.38 -25.21
C ALA A 166 -2.78 4.85 -25.02
N LEU A 167 -3.21 4.34 -23.86
CA LEU A 167 -3.20 2.90 -23.57
C LEU A 167 -4.13 2.13 -24.51
N THR A 168 -3.57 1.09 -25.14
CA THR A 168 -4.30 0.19 -26.05
C THR A 168 -4.55 -1.16 -25.41
N ARG A 169 -5.52 -1.90 -25.95
CA ARG A 169 -5.80 -3.28 -25.57
C ARG A 169 -4.56 -4.18 -25.63
N GLU A 170 -3.73 -3.99 -26.66
CA GLU A 170 -2.50 -4.75 -26.87
C GLU A 170 -1.48 -4.51 -25.75
N ALA A 171 -1.42 -3.28 -25.21
CA ALA A 171 -0.57 -2.96 -24.07
C ALA A 171 -1.02 -3.71 -22.81
N LEU A 172 -2.33 -3.77 -22.53
CA LEU A 172 -2.90 -4.53 -21.41
C LEU A 172 -2.57 -6.02 -21.52
N VAL A 173 -2.85 -6.62 -22.69
CA VAL A 173 -2.59 -8.03 -22.95
C VAL A 173 -1.09 -8.35 -22.83
N SER A 174 -0.23 -7.49 -23.37
CA SER A 174 1.22 -7.68 -23.30
C SER A 174 1.72 -7.56 -21.87
N HIS A 175 1.22 -6.59 -21.09
CA HIS A 175 1.59 -6.41 -19.70
C HIS A 175 1.20 -7.64 -18.86
N MET A 176 -0.02 -8.15 -19.00
CA MET A 176 -0.42 -9.38 -18.32
C MET A 176 0.44 -10.58 -18.74
N ALA A 177 0.65 -10.80 -20.05
CA ALA A 177 1.44 -11.92 -20.54
C ALA A 177 2.89 -11.88 -20.01
N GLN A 178 3.45 -10.70 -19.82
CA GLN A 178 4.80 -10.50 -19.30
C GLN A 178 4.88 -10.73 -17.79
N HIS A 179 3.93 -10.20 -17.03
CA HIS A 179 4.06 -10.06 -15.57
C HIS A 179 3.18 -11.01 -14.74
N TYR A 180 2.00 -11.41 -15.23
CA TYR A 180 1.03 -12.20 -14.48
C TYR A 180 1.37 -13.69 -14.55
N ARG A 181 2.45 -14.07 -13.87
CA ARG A 181 2.97 -15.44 -13.80
C ARG A 181 2.67 -16.07 -12.45
N ALA A 182 2.43 -17.37 -12.43
CA ALA A 182 2.09 -18.14 -11.24
C ALA A 182 3.13 -17.97 -10.11
N GLY A 183 4.42 -17.86 -10.43
CA GLY A 183 5.49 -17.68 -9.45
C GLY A 183 5.44 -16.35 -8.68
N ARG A 184 4.66 -15.36 -9.14
CA ARG A 184 4.45 -14.05 -8.51
C ARG A 184 3.07 -13.89 -7.89
N MET A 185 2.31 -14.97 -7.82
CA MET A 185 0.95 -14.94 -7.34
C MET A 185 0.83 -15.73 -6.05
N ILE A 186 0.05 -15.17 -5.13
CA ILE A 186 -0.36 -15.83 -3.89
C ILE A 186 -1.87 -15.87 -3.87
N LEU A 187 -2.44 -17.07 -3.95
CA LEU A 187 -3.83 -17.32 -3.63
C LEU A 187 -3.95 -17.45 -2.11
N ALA A 188 -4.54 -16.45 -1.45
CA ALA A 188 -4.75 -16.46 -0.01
C ALA A 188 -6.25 -16.49 0.33
N ALA A 189 -6.62 -17.28 1.34
CA ALA A 189 -7.99 -17.34 1.84
C ALA A 189 -8.05 -17.41 3.36
N ALA A 190 -9.01 -16.74 3.99
CA ALA A 190 -9.27 -16.87 5.41
C ALA A 190 -10.77 -16.91 5.70
N GLY A 191 -11.17 -17.78 6.62
CA GLY A 191 -12.58 -18.05 6.92
C GLY A 191 -12.86 -19.53 7.14
N LYS A 192 -14.13 -19.91 7.02
CA LYS A 192 -14.54 -21.31 7.18
C LYS A 192 -14.31 -22.11 5.91
N LEU A 193 -13.07 -22.55 5.72
CA LEU A 193 -12.66 -23.33 4.57
C LEU A 193 -11.70 -24.48 4.94
N ASP A 194 -11.56 -25.42 4.03
CA ASP A 194 -10.57 -26.50 4.09
C ASP A 194 -9.40 -26.21 3.13
N HIS A 195 -8.16 -26.40 3.61
CA HIS A 195 -6.97 -26.07 2.82
C HIS A 195 -6.77 -27.03 1.65
N ASP A 196 -6.96 -28.33 1.86
CA ASP A 196 -6.73 -29.33 0.82
C ASP A 196 -7.76 -29.16 -0.30
N TRP A 197 -9.01 -28.86 0.06
CA TRP A 197 -10.03 -28.47 -0.91
C TRP A 197 -9.62 -27.23 -1.72
N LEU A 198 -9.11 -26.17 -1.07
CA LEU A 198 -8.65 -24.96 -1.74
C LEU A 198 -7.51 -25.26 -2.72
N VAL A 199 -6.56 -26.11 -2.32
CA VAL A 199 -5.43 -26.54 -3.16
C VAL A 199 -5.91 -27.31 -4.38
N GLU A 200 -6.83 -28.27 -4.23
CA GLU A 200 -7.37 -29.03 -5.36
C GLU A 200 -8.13 -28.12 -6.33
N ARG A 201 -8.93 -27.17 -5.83
CA ARG A 201 -9.56 -26.16 -6.68
C ARG A 201 -8.55 -25.28 -7.38
N ALA A 202 -7.49 -24.86 -6.68
CA ALA A 202 -6.45 -24.02 -7.25
C ALA A 202 -5.70 -24.72 -8.39
N LYS A 203 -5.38 -26.02 -8.23
CA LYS A 203 -4.75 -26.85 -9.27
C LYS A 203 -5.58 -26.92 -10.54
N LEU A 204 -6.90 -26.98 -10.42
CA LEU A 204 -7.83 -27.05 -11.55
C LEU A 204 -8.01 -25.67 -12.21
N LEU A 205 -8.34 -24.66 -11.40
CA LEU A 205 -8.77 -23.35 -11.90
C LEU A 205 -7.62 -22.49 -12.41
N PHE A 206 -6.42 -22.59 -11.81
CA PHE A 206 -5.25 -21.78 -12.17
C PHE A 206 -4.22 -22.54 -13.00
N ALA A 207 -4.58 -23.71 -13.56
CA ALA A 207 -3.68 -24.53 -14.37
C ALA A 207 -3.11 -23.80 -15.59
N GLY A 208 -3.87 -22.86 -16.15
CA GLY A 208 -3.51 -22.09 -17.35
C GLY A 208 -2.56 -20.93 -17.08
N LEU A 209 -2.27 -20.58 -15.81
CA LEU A 209 -1.34 -19.50 -15.50
C LEU A 209 0.07 -19.81 -16.04
N PRO A 210 0.72 -18.85 -16.73
CA PRO A 210 2.09 -19.01 -17.18
C PRO A 210 3.03 -19.31 -16.00
N ARG A 211 3.91 -20.30 -16.19
CA ARG A 211 4.93 -20.67 -15.20
C ARG A 211 6.08 -19.67 -15.19
N GLY A 212 6.87 -19.73 -14.13
CA GLY A 212 8.13 -19.01 -13.99
C GLY A 212 7.98 -17.66 -13.29
N GLU A 213 9.09 -16.94 -13.20
CA GLU A 213 9.17 -15.61 -12.60
C GLU A 213 9.27 -14.55 -13.70
N ALA A 214 8.75 -13.35 -13.43
CA ALA A 214 9.03 -12.17 -14.26
C ALA A 214 10.31 -11.47 -13.77
N ALA A 215 10.91 -10.64 -14.62
CA ALA A 215 12.14 -9.91 -14.29
C ALA A 215 11.97 -9.06 -13.03
N ALA A 216 12.98 -9.07 -12.15
CA ALA A 216 12.99 -8.23 -10.95
C ALA A 216 12.84 -6.75 -11.34
N PRO A 217 12.11 -5.94 -10.56
CA PRO A 217 11.99 -4.52 -10.83
C PRO A 217 13.35 -3.81 -10.68
N VAL A 218 13.48 -2.64 -11.31
CA VAL A 218 14.64 -1.77 -11.13
C VAL A 218 14.75 -1.35 -9.67
N LEU A 219 15.96 -1.42 -9.10
CA LEU A 219 16.19 -1.04 -7.71
C LEU A 219 15.87 0.44 -7.48
N ALA A 220 15.11 0.71 -6.42
CA ALA A 220 14.70 2.05 -6.06
C ALA A 220 15.83 2.80 -5.36
N ARG A 221 15.94 4.09 -5.65
CA ARG A 221 16.89 5.02 -5.05
C ARG A 221 16.14 6.23 -4.55
N TYR A 222 15.98 6.34 -3.24
CA TYR A 222 15.44 7.54 -2.63
C TYR A 222 16.40 8.71 -2.88
N ALA A 223 15.94 9.78 -3.53
CA ALA A 223 16.78 10.93 -3.88
C ALA A 223 16.53 12.15 -2.99
N GLY A 224 15.30 12.32 -2.48
CA GLY A 224 14.89 13.59 -1.88
C GLY A 224 14.54 14.65 -2.92
N GLY A 225 14.16 15.83 -2.45
CA GLY A 225 13.90 16.98 -3.30
C GLY A 225 12.79 17.88 -2.77
N GLU A 226 12.36 18.82 -3.59
CA GLU A 226 11.26 19.73 -3.25
C GLU A 226 10.26 19.85 -4.39
N PHE A 227 8.98 19.73 -4.04
CA PHE A 227 7.85 20.13 -4.86
C PHE A 227 7.04 21.19 -4.11
N ARG A 228 6.82 22.34 -4.76
CA ARG A 228 5.91 23.38 -4.27
C ARG A 228 4.87 23.66 -5.36
N GLY A 229 3.68 23.09 -5.19
CA GLY A 229 2.54 23.40 -6.04
C GLY A 229 1.72 24.53 -5.42
N ASP A 230 1.43 25.54 -6.23
CA ASP A 230 0.41 26.53 -5.89
C ASP A 230 -0.99 25.93 -6.11
N GLY A 231 -1.98 26.44 -5.39
CA GLY A 231 -3.39 26.11 -5.57
C GLY A 231 -4.28 27.16 -4.93
N ASP A 232 -5.48 27.35 -5.46
CA ASP A 232 -6.51 28.19 -4.83
C ASP A 232 -7.13 27.44 -3.65
N LEU A 233 -6.32 27.25 -2.61
CA LEU A 233 -6.64 26.51 -1.40
C LEU A 233 -6.55 27.42 -0.18
N GLU A 234 -7.47 27.24 0.76
CA GLU A 234 -7.40 27.94 2.06
C GLU A 234 -6.32 27.35 2.98
N GLN A 235 -6.00 26.07 2.79
CA GLN A 235 -5.05 25.31 3.59
C GLN A 235 -3.79 24.96 2.80
N VAL A 236 -2.71 24.78 3.54
CA VAL A 236 -1.45 24.20 3.06
C VAL A 236 -1.41 22.75 3.48
N HIS A 237 -1.19 21.88 2.49
CA HIS A 237 -0.90 20.48 2.69
C HIS A 237 0.61 20.30 2.58
N LEU A 238 1.25 19.89 3.66
CA LEU A 238 2.70 19.72 3.75
C LEU A 238 3.04 18.27 4.06
N VAL A 239 3.90 17.67 3.24
CA VAL A 239 4.55 16.40 3.52
C VAL A 239 6.05 16.64 3.65
N LEU A 240 6.60 16.35 4.83
CA LEU A 240 8.03 16.24 5.08
C LEU A 240 8.39 14.76 5.13
N GLY A 241 9.30 14.30 4.28
CA GLY A 241 9.68 12.89 4.29
C GLY A 241 11.16 12.61 4.15
N PHE A 242 11.48 11.36 4.42
CA PHE A 242 12.80 10.82 4.66
C PHE A 242 12.90 9.40 4.08
N PRO A 243 14.11 8.89 3.80
CA PRO A 243 14.27 7.48 3.44
C PRO A 243 13.87 6.59 4.63
N GLY A 244 12.85 5.77 4.43
CA GLY A 244 12.39 4.77 5.38
C GLY A 244 13.12 3.43 5.20
N LEU A 245 12.67 2.42 5.95
CA LEU A 245 13.21 1.06 5.84
C LEU A 245 12.44 0.23 4.80
N PRO A 246 13.10 -0.69 4.08
CA PRO A 246 12.42 -1.67 3.24
C PRO A 246 11.61 -2.66 4.06
N LEU A 247 10.68 -3.35 3.37
CA LEU A 247 9.94 -4.46 3.96
C LEU A 247 10.90 -5.58 4.38
N GLY A 248 10.64 -6.18 5.54
CA GLY A 248 11.47 -7.26 6.07
C GLY A 248 12.75 -6.82 6.75
N HIS A 249 13.04 -5.51 6.82
CA HIS A 249 14.18 -5.00 7.58
C HIS A 249 14.09 -5.38 9.07
N PRO A 250 15.19 -5.76 9.75
CA PRO A 250 15.16 -6.14 11.17
C PRO A 250 14.52 -5.09 12.09
N ASP A 251 14.80 -3.82 11.84
CA ASP A 251 14.23 -2.68 12.59
C ASP A 251 12.84 -2.22 12.08
N GLN A 252 12.12 -2.98 11.23
CA GLN A 252 10.82 -2.56 10.71
C GLN A 252 9.78 -2.26 11.82
N PHE A 253 9.78 -3.03 12.91
CA PHE A 253 8.86 -2.84 14.03
C PHE A 253 9.27 -1.64 14.88
N ALA A 254 10.57 -1.37 14.94
CA ALA A 254 11.08 -0.15 15.56
C ALA A 254 10.72 1.09 14.74
N MET A 255 10.70 1.02 13.41
CA MET A 255 10.23 2.09 12.54
C MET A 255 8.72 2.32 12.65
N ALA A 256 7.93 1.24 12.74
CA ALA A 256 6.50 1.35 13.03
C ALA A 256 6.26 2.02 14.39
N ALA A 257 6.96 1.57 15.44
CA ALA A 257 6.86 2.16 16.77
C ALA A 257 7.32 3.62 16.83
N LEU A 258 8.38 3.97 16.07
CA LEU A 258 8.82 5.35 15.88
C LEU A 258 7.68 6.21 15.30
N SER A 259 7.00 5.74 14.26
CA SER A 259 5.84 6.43 13.69
C SER A 259 4.71 6.57 14.72
N THR A 260 4.41 5.52 15.48
CA THR A 260 3.37 5.56 16.51
C THR A 260 3.68 6.60 17.61
N VAL A 261 4.93 6.65 18.10
CA VAL A 261 5.38 7.65 19.09
C VAL A 261 5.32 9.07 18.52
N LEU A 262 5.73 9.25 17.27
CA LEU A 262 5.85 10.56 16.66
C LEU A 262 4.48 11.14 16.28
N GLY A 263 3.65 10.40 15.55
CA GLY A 263 2.40 10.92 14.97
C GLY A 263 1.26 9.89 14.83
N GLY A 264 1.31 8.73 15.50
CA GLY A 264 0.33 7.65 15.30
C GLY A 264 -1.02 7.82 16.02
N GLY A 265 -1.27 8.93 16.70
CA GLY A 265 -2.55 9.15 17.36
C GLY A 265 -2.54 10.34 18.32
N MET A 266 -3.65 10.54 19.04
CA MET A 266 -3.83 11.75 19.86
C MET A 266 -2.82 11.89 21.01
N SER A 267 -2.26 10.78 21.49
CA SER A 267 -1.23 10.78 22.54
C SER A 267 0.21 10.91 22.02
N SER A 268 0.39 11.02 20.70
CA SER A 268 1.70 11.14 20.06
C SER A 268 2.29 12.54 20.22
N ARG A 269 3.62 12.64 20.05
CA ARG A 269 4.35 13.90 20.27
C ARG A 269 3.88 15.02 19.35
N LEU A 270 3.74 14.74 18.05
CA LEU A 270 3.30 15.73 17.08
C LEU A 270 1.89 16.21 17.37
N PHE A 271 0.97 15.30 17.68
CA PHE A 271 -0.39 15.68 18.01
C PHE A 271 -0.45 16.57 19.27
N GLN A 272 0.26 16.20 20.34
CA GLN A 272 0.28 16.98 21.57
C GLN A 272 0.96 18.34 21.40
N GLU A 273 2.15 18.38 20.79
CA GLU A 273 2.94 19.62 20.68
C GLU A 273 2.40 20.58 19.62
N VAL A 274 1.93 20.07 18.49
CA VAL A 274 1.52 20.89 17.34
C VAL A 274 0.03 21.20 17.38
N ARG A 275 -0.82 20.19 17.65
CA ARG A 275 -2.28 20.34 17.61
C ARG A 275 -2.83 20.81 18.95
N GLU A 276 -2.60 20.07 20.03
CA GLU A 276 -3.24 20.37 21.33
C GLU A 276 -2.66 21.61 22.01
N LYS A 277 -1.33 21.72 22.11
CA LYS A 277 -0.69 22.84 22.83
C LYS A 277 -0.69 24.16 22.06
N ARG A 278 -0.64 24.10 20.73
CA ARG A 278 -0.39 25.28 19.87
C ARG A 278 -1.45 25.53 18.80
N GLY A 279 -2.34 24.58 18.53
CA GLY A 279 -3.41 24.76 17.54
C GLY A 279 -2.91 25.07 16.12
N LEU A 280 -1.72 24.61 15.75
CA LEU A 280 -1.09 25.01 14.46
C LEU A 280 -1.68 24.27 13.26
N VAL A 281 -2.27 23.10 13.46
CA VAL A 281 -2.68 22.17 12.39
C VAL A 281 -4.11 21.68 12.60
N TYR A 282 -4.80 21.42 11.50
CA TYR A 282 -6.08 20.72 11.50
C TYR A 282 -5.87 19.21 11.62
N SER A 283 -4.89 18.70 10.88
CA SER A 283 -4.47 17.30 10.86
C SER A 283 -2.95 17.21 10.88
N ILE A 284 -2.42 16.26 11.64
CA ILE A 284 -0.99 15.92 11.65
C ILE A 284 -0.84 14.45 12.01
N TYR A 285 -0.04 13.73 11.24
CA TYR A 285 0.33 12.34 11.53
C TYR A 285 1.64 11.98 10.87
N SER A 286 2.23 10.87 11.30
CA SER A 286 3.39 10.27 10.63
C SER A 286 3.05 8.90 10.07
N PHE A 287 3.81 8.50 9.06
CA PHE A 287 3.62 7.22 8.39
C PHE A 287 4.97 6.65 7.97
N HIS A 288 5.02 5.32 7.87
CA HIS A 288 6.11 4.58 7.24
C HIS A 288 5.49 3.69 6.17
N ALA A 289 6.04 3.73 4.97
CA ALA A 289 5.70 2.80 3.89
C ALA A 289 6.99 2.11 3.42
N GLY A 290 7.07 0.81 3.64
CA GLY A 290 8.15 -0.02 3.12
C GLY A 290 7.78 -0.58 1.74
N PHE A 291 8.78 -0.68 0.88
CA PHE A 291 8.76 -1.39 -0.40
C PHE A 291 9.78 -2.54 -0.37
N ALA A 292 9.84 -3.35 -1.41
CA ALA A 292 10.71 -4.53 -1.46
C ALA A 292 12.20 -4.25 -1.18
N ASP A 293 12.72 -3.09 -1.60
CA ASP A 293 14.15 -2.72 -1.53
C ASP A 293 14.42 -1.27 -1.06
N SER A 294 13.36 -0.51 -0.78
CA SER A 294 13.44 0.87 -0.29
C SER A 294 12.26 1.15 0.65
N GLY A 295 12.25 2.30 1.30
CA GLY A 295 11.11 2.74 2.09
C GLY A 295 11.04 4.25 2.15
N LEU A 296 9.93 4.75 2.66
CA LEU A 296 9.75 6.15 2.98
C LEU A 296 9.15 6.29 4.38
N PHE A 297 9.52 7.37 5.04
CA PHE A 297 8.88 7.84 6.26
C PHE A 297 8.44 9.27 6.01
N GLY A 298 7.26 9.65 6.48
CA GLY A 298 6.76 11.01 6.30
C GLY A 298 5.99 11.52 7.50
N VAL A 299 5.92 12.84 7.59
CA VAL A 299 5.02 13.60 8.44
C VAL A 299 4.15 14.43 7.52
N TYR A 300 2.84 14.21 7.58
CA TYR A 300 1.85 15.03 6.90
C TYR A 300 1.25 16.04 7.86
N ALA A 301 1.01 17.26 7.40
CA ALA A 301 0.29 18.30 8.12
C ALA A 301 -0.62 19.11 7.20
N GLY A 302 -1.89 19.23 7.57
CA GLY A 302 -2.84 20.20 7.01
C GLY A 302 -2.90 21.45 7.91
N THR A 303 -2.49 22.61 7.40
CA THR A 303 -2.29 23.84 8.21
C THR A 303 -2.61 25.12 7.43
N GLY A 304 -2.54 26.28 8.08
CA GLY A 304 -2.59 27.58 7.40
C GLY A 304 -1.19 28.12 7.12
N GLU A 305 -1.04 28.95 6.07
CA GLU A 305 0.25 29.53 5.66
C GLU A 305 1.02 30.20 6.82
N LYS A 306 0.31 30.90 7.70
CA LYS A 306 0.89 31.65 8.82
C LYS A 306 1.57 30.75 9.85
N SER A 307 1.13 29.50 9.97
CA SER A 307 1.62 28.54 10.96
C SER A 307 2.88 27.81 10.50
N LEU A 308 3.20 27.82 9.19
CA LEU A 308 4.30 27.04 8.61
C LEU A 308 5.65 27.31 9.28
N GLY A 309 5.97 28.58 9.54
CA GLY A 309 7.25 28.99 10.12
C GLY A 309 7.45 28.51 11.57
N GLU A 310 6.37 28.29 12.31
CA GLU A 310 6.41 27.71 13.66
C GLU A 310 6.29 26.18 13.64
N LEU A 311 5.52 25.64 12.69
CA LEU A 311 5.28 24.21 12.52
C LEU A 311 6.56 23.44 12.18
N THR A 312 7.28 23.86 11.13
CA THR A 312 8.41 23.07 10.63
C THR A 312 9.50 22.87 11.68
N PRO A 313 9.97 23.88 12.44
CA PRO A 313 10.95 23.67 13.50
C PRO A 313 10.48 22.63 14.53
N ILE A 314 9.21 22.69 14.95
CA ILE A 314 8.67 21.76 15.94
C ILE A 314 8.71 20.32 15.43
N VAL A 315 8.36 20.08 14.16
CA VAL A 315 8.42 18.73 13.57
C VAL A 315 9.85 18.17 13.62
N PHE A 316 10.85 18.95 13.19
CA PHE A 316 12.25 18.53 13.26
C PHE A 316 12.72 18.34 14.71
N ASP A 317 12.32 19.22 15.63
CA ASP A 317 12.67 19.12 17.05
C ASP A 317 12.08 17.86 17.69
N GLN A 318 10.84 17.49 17.35
CA GLN A 318 10.22 16.25 17.83
C GLN A 318 10.92 15.02 17.25
N LEU A 319 11.25 15.02 15.96
CA LEU A 319 12.01 13.93 15.31
C LEU A 319 13.39 13.75 15.96
N ALA A 320 14.15 14.84 16.13
CA ALA A 320 15.43 14.84 16.84
C ALA A 320 15.29 14.52 18.33
N GLY A 321 14.15 14.87 18.93
CA GLY A 321 13.79 14.52 20.30
C GLY A 321 13.65 13.01 20.47
N VAL A 322 13.00 12.33 19.51
CA VAL A 322 12.87 10.87 19.55
C VAL A 322 14.23 10.18 19.35
N ALA A 323 15.11 10.73 18.52
CA ALA A 323 16.47 10.23 18.35
C ALA A 323 17.31 10.29 19.64
N ARG A 324 17.05 11.27 20.51
CA ARG A 324 17.77 11.48 21.77
C ARG A 324 17.22 10.64 22.91
N ALA A 325 15.92 10.71 23.14
CA ALA A 325 15.26 10.02 24.24
C ALA A 325 13.77 9.79 23.98
N VAL A 326 13.31 8.60 24.33
CA VAL A 326 11.89 8.24 24.38
C VAL A 326 11.57 7.81 25.80
N ALA A 327 10.54 8.40 26.39
CA ALA A 327 10.13 8.04 27.73
C ALA A 327 9.60 6.59 27.73
N PRO A 328 9.88 5.78 28.77
CA PRO A 328 9.41 4.40 28.84
C PRO A 328 7.90 4.26 28.62
N GLU A 329 7.12 5.22 29.12
CA GLU A 329 5.66 5.25 29.00
C GLU A 329 5.20 5.53 27.57
N GLU A 330 5.91 6.38 26.83
CA GLU A 330 5.63 6.65 25.40
C GLU A 330 5.84 5.38 24.57
N LEU A 331 6.97 4.71 24.78
CA LEU A 331 7.29 3.47 24.08
C LEU A 331 6.31 2.35 24.47
N ALA A 332 5.97 2.23 25.75
CA ALA A 332 4.99 1.25 26.21
C ALA A 332 3.62 1.46 25.56
N ARG A 333 3.16 2.72 25.44
CA ARG A 333 1.91 3.05 24.73
C ARG A 333 1.98 2.70 23.24
N ALA A 334 3.09 3.00 22.57
CA ALA A 334 3.26 2.67 21.16
C ALA A 334 3.23 1.16 20.92
N LYS A 335 3.92 0.37 21.75
CA LYS A 335 3.91 -1.10 21.69
C LYS A 335 2.52 -1.67 21.98
N ALA A 336 1.80 -1.09 22.94
CA ALA A 336 0.43 -1.49 23.24
C ALA A 336 -0.51 -1.25 22.05
N GLN A 337 -0.40 -0.10 21.38
CA GLN A 337 -1.17 0.21 20.16
C GLN A 337 -0.87 -0.78 19.04
N LEU A 338 0.42 -0.97 18.70
CA LEU A 338 0.80 -1.92 17.63
C LEU A 338 0.35 -3.36 17.90
N ARG A 339 0.43 -3.82 19.16
CA ARG A 339 -0.09 -5.13 19.55
C ARG A 339 -1.62 -5.19 19.40
N ALA A 340 -2.33 -4.15 19.83
CA ALA A 340 -3.77 -4.07 19.70
C ALA A 340 -4.18 -4.12 18.22
N ASP A 341 -3.51 -3.35 17.36
CA ASP A 341 -3.77 -3.33 15.91
C ASP A 341 -3.60 -4.73 15.30
N VAL A 342 -2.50 -5.43 15.62
CA VAL A 342 -2.27 -6.81 15.20
C VAL A 342 -3.41 -7.72 15.67
N LEU A 343 -3.74 -7.72 16.96
CA LEU A 343 -4.73 -8.65 17.50
C LEU A 343 -6.16 -8.36 17.03
N MET A 344 -6.56 -7.09 16.97
CA MET A 344 -7.89 -6.67 16.50
C MET A 344 -8.06 -6.97 15.01
N SER A 345 -7.01 -6.81 14.19
CA SER A 345 -7.08 -7.17 12.76
C SER A 345 -7.44 -8.64 12.52
N LEU A 346 -7.12 -9.55 13.45
CA LEU A 346 -7.39 -10.99 13.33
C LEU A 346 -8.87 -11.35 13.43
N GLU A 347 -9.73 -10.38 13.76
CA GLU A 347 -11.19 -10.56 13.78
C GLU A 347 -11.77 -10.56 12.36
N SER A 348 -11.07 -9.96 11.39
CA SER A 348 -11.51 -9.85 10.00
C SER A 348 -10.93 -10.97 9.12
N THR A 349 -11.80 -11.69 8.41
CA THR A 349 -11.39 -12.67 7.39
C THR A 349 -10.58 -12.01 6.26
N GLY A 350 -10.98 -10.82 5.81
CA GLY A 350 -10.25 -10.06 4.78
C GLY A 350 -8.85 -9.68 5.24
N ALA A 351 -8.74 -9.10 6.44
CA ALA A 351 -7.45 -8.67 6.99
C ALA A 351 -6.49 -9.85 7.19
N ARG A 352 -7.00 -11.03 7.59
CA ARG A 352 -6.17 -12.25 7.71
C ARG A 352 -5.67 -12.76 6.37
N ALA A 353 -6.52 -12.79 5.35
CA ALA A 353 -6.11 -13.20 4.00
C ALA A 353 -5.01 -12.27 3.45
N GLU A 354 -5.21 -10.96 3.59
CA GLU A 354 -4.23 -9.95 3.19
C GLU A 354 -2.92 -10.05 3.99
N GLN A 355 -3.00 -10.21 5.31
CA GLN A 355 -1.83 -10.38 6.17
C GLN A 355 -1.00 -11.59 5.76
N ILE A 356 -1.65 -12.72 5.44
CA ILE A 356 -0.96 -13.94 5.00
C ILE A 356 -0.25 -13.71 3.67
N ALA A 357 -0.93 -13.12 2.68
CA ALA A 357 -0.32 -12.81 1.39
C ALA A 357 0.86 -11.84 1.53
N ARG A 358 0.70 -10.81 2.37
CA ARG A 358 1.76 -9.83 2.68
C ARG A 358 2.95 -10.49 3.37
N GLN A 359 2.74 -11.30 4.40
CA GLN A 359 3.83 -12.00 5.10
C GLN A 359 4.56 -13.00 4.20
N LEU A 360 3.86 -13.72 3.34
CA LEU A 360 4.49 -14.61 2.36
C LEU A 360 5.33 -13.84 1.35
N THR A 361 4.87 -12.67 0.91
CA THR A 361 5.64 -11.78 0.03
C THR A 361 6.92 -11.28 0.70
N ILE A 362 6.86 -10.93 1.99
CA ILE A 362 7.98 -10.32 2.70
C ILE A 362 8.96 -11.36 3.24
N TYR A 363 8.46 -12.41 3.89
CA TYR A 363 9.28 -13.37 4.65
C TYR A 363 9.37 -14.76 4.01
N GLY A 364 8.58 -15.03 2.96
CA GLY A 364 8.42 -16.39 2.41
C GLY A 364 7.74 -17.37 3.38
N ARG A 365 7.23 -16.88 4.53
CA ARG A 365 6.55 -17.68 5.56
C ARG A 365 5.48 -16.86 6.27
N ILE A 366 4.55 -17.55 6.92
CA ILE A 366 3.51 -16.93 7.74
C ILE A 366 4.03 -16.85 9.18
N LEU A 367 4.05 -15.65 9.75
CA LEU A 367 4.40 -15.40 11.14
C LEU A 367 3.15 -15.55 12.00
N SER A 368 3.26 -16.30 13.09
CA SER A 368 2.19 -16.36 14.08
C SER A 368 1.98 -15.01 14.77
N PRO A 369 0.77 -14.72 15.29
CA PRO A 369 0.52 -13.50 16.06
C PRO A 369 1.47 -13.36 17.26
N ALA A 370 1.85 -14.48 17.88
CA ALA A 370 2.79 -14.50 18.99
C ALA A 370 4.22 -14.12 18.56
N GLU A 371 4.67 -14.54 17.38
CA GLU A 371 5.96 -14.08 16.83
C GLU A 371 5.93 -12.58 16.56
N VAL A 372 4.88 -12.08 15.90
CA VAL A 372 4.75 -10.66 15.58
C VAL A 372 4.71 -9.81 16.86
N THR A 373 3.93 -10.19 17.86
CA THR A 373 3.87 -9.46 19.13
C THR A 373 5.17 -9.56 19.91
N ALA A 374 5.87 -10.69 19.88
CA ALA A 374 7.20 -10.82 20.48
C ALA A 374 8.25 -9.94 19.79
N GLU A 375 8.19 -9.74 18.47
CA GLU A 375 9.06 -8.78 17.78
C GLU A 375 8.75 -7.33 18.16
N ILE A 376 7.47 -6.97 18.30
CA ILE A 376 7.06 -5.66 18.84
C ILE A 376 7.62 -5.48 20.27
N ASP A 377 7.65 -6.55 21.06
CA ASP A 377 8.11 -6.54 22.45
C ASP A 377 9.61 -6.35 22.63
N LYS A 378 10.38 -6.75 21.63
CA LYS A 378 11.82 -6.53 21.61
C LYS A 378 12.18 -5.09 21.30
N VAL A 379 11.25 -4.29 20.77
CA VAL A 379 11.51 -2.87 20.48
C VAL A 379 11.83 -2.12 21.76
N ASP A 380 13.01 -1.49 21.77
CA ASP A 380 13.54 -0.66 22.85
C ASP A 380 13.83 0.77 22.35
N SER A 381 14.14 1.69 23.27
CA SER A 381 14.43 3.08 22.93
C SER A 381 15.68 3.22 22.05
N ALA A 382 16.63 2.29 22.13
CA ALA A 382 17.82 2.31 21.28
C ALA A 382 17.47 1.99 19.81
N ALA A 383 16.52 1.09 19.57
CA ALA A 383 16.01 0.80 18.23
C ALA A 383 15.28 2.00 17.61
N LEU A 384 14.45 2.70 18.40
CA LEU A 384 13.81 3.95 17.96
C LEU A 384 14.85 5.02 17.62
N ALA A 385 15.88 5.18 18.45
CA ALA A 385 16.96 6.13 18.21
C ALA A 385 17.75 5.80 16.93
N ARG A 386 18.02 4.52 16.66
CA ARG A 386 18.65 4.08 15.40
C ARG A 386 17.78 4.43 14.20
N CYS A 387 16.48 4.11 14.23
CA CYS A 387 15.55 4.45 13.15
C CYS A 387 15.49 5.95 12.91
N ALA A 388 15.33 6.76 13.97
CA ALA A 388 15.28 8.22 13.86
C ALA A 388 16.59 8.79 13.29
N ALA A 389 17.75 8.24 13.67
CA ALA A 389 19.04 8.64 13.12
C ALA A 389 19.18 8.28 11.63
N VAL A 390 18.58 7.19 11.15
CA VAL A 390 18.52 6.87 9.71
C VAL A 390 17.73 7.94 8.97
N LEU A 391 16.55 8.31 9.49
CA LEU A 391 15.72 9.36 8.89
C LEU A 391 16.46 10.70 8.82
N MET A 392 17.15 11.07 9.91
CA MET A 392 17.88 12.35 10.00
C MET A 392 19.14 12.43 9.14
N LYS A 393 19.71 11.30 8.71
CA LYS A 393 20.89 11.29 7.82
C LYS A 393 20.52 11.28 6.34
N GLY A 394 19.25 11.00 6.02
CA GLY A 394 18.77 10.90 4.66
C GLY A 394 18.57 12.26 3.99
N PRO A 395 18.51 12.28 2.65
CA PRO A 395 18.05 13.48 1.96
C PRO A 395 16.59 13.76 2.31
N LEU A 396 16.22 15.03 2.43
CA LEU A 396 14.86 15.47 2.74
C LEU A 396 14.02 15.48 1.45
N THR A 397 12.79 15.00 1.52
CA THR A 397 11.73 15.34 0.56
C THR A 397 10.75 16.33 1.19
N VAL A 398 10.43 17.39 0.47
CA VAL A 398 9.37 18.34 0.82
C VAL A 398 8.36 18.36 -0.32
N ALA A 399 7.09 18.12 -0.03
CA ALA A 399 6.00 18.34 -0.98
C ALA A 399 4.96 19.24 -0.34
N THR A 400 4.58 20.31 -1.03
CA THR A 400 3.50 21.20 -0.59
C THR A 400 2.49 21.51 -1.68
N LEU A 401 1.22 21.61 -1.27
CA LEU A 401 0.13 22.19 -2.06
C LEU A 401 -0.56 23.31 -1.27
N GLY A 402 -0.91 24.39 -1.96
CA GLY A 402 -1.60 25.56 -1.39
C GLY A 402 -0.66 26.74 -1.07
N PRO A 403 -1.12 27.77 -0.32
CA PRO A 403 -0.38 29.00 -0.10
C PRO A 403 0.83 28.79 0.83
N ALA A 404 1.97 28.39 0.27
CA ALA A 404 3.15 27.97 1.03
C ALA A 404 4.31 28.99 1.01
N LYS A 405 4.07 30.29 0.78
CA LYS A 405 5.14 31.29 0.64
C LYS A 405 5.94 31.51 1.92
N LYS A 406 5.33 31.20 3.08
CA LYS A 406 5.98 31.27 4.39
C LYS A 406 6.73 30.00 4.80
N LEU A 407 6.70 28.95 3.99
CA LEU A 407 7.53 27.78 4.22
C LEU A 407 9.00 28.13 4.02
N GLU A 408 9.84 27.76 4.98
CA GLU A 408 11.30 27.92 4.90
C GLU A 408 11.86 27.29 3.61
N SER A 409 12.97 27.83 3.07
CA SER A 409 13.58 27.25 1.85
C SER A 409 14.04 25.81 2.08
N TYR A 410 14.11 25.02 1.00
CA TYR A 410 14.59 23.65 1.05
C TYR A 410 15.95 23.51 1.72
N GLU A 411 16.90 24.42 1.44
CA GLU A 411 18.24 24.39 2.04
C GLU A 411 18.18 24.64 3.54
N LYS A 412 17.30 25.54 3.99
CA LYS A 412 17.13 25.85 5.41
C LYS A 412 16.51 24.67 6.15
N LEU A 413 15.50 24.03 5.57
CA LEU A 413 14.89 22.81 6.10
C LEU A 413 15.90 21.66 6.16
N SER A 414 16.64 21.43 5.08
CA SER A 414 17.65 20.37 4.99
C SER A 414 18.78 20.54 6.01
N ARG A 415 19.21 21.77 6.30
CA ARG A 415 20.21 22.05 7.35
C ARG A 415 19.76 21.65 8.75
N ARG A 416 18.44 21.53 9.02
CA ARG A 416 17.93 21.06 10.32
C ARG A 416 18.21 19.58 10.58
N LEU A 417 18.48 18.80 9.53
CA LEU A 417 18.81 17.38 9.61
C LEU A 417 20.29 17.11 9.87
N SER A 418 21.16 18.09 9.57
CA SER A 418 22.61 18.02 9.79
C SER A 418 23.07 19.09 10.80
N PRO A 419 22.61 19.04 12.07
CA PRO A 419 22.99 20.01 13.10
C PRO A 419 24.46 19.89 13.53
#